data_AF-A0A6B3ERE7-F1
#
_entry.id   AF-A0A6B3ERE7-F1
#
_cell.length_a   1.000
_cell.length_b   1.000
_cell.length_c   1.000
_cell.angle_alpha   90.00
_cell.angle_beta   90.00
_cell.angle_gamma   90.00
#
_symmetry.space_group_name_H-M   'P 1'
#
loop_
_entity.id
_entity.type
_entity.pdbx_description
1 polymer ?
#
loop_
_entity_poly.entity_id
_entity_poly.type
_entity_poly.pdbx_seq_one_letter_code
_entity_poly.pdbx_strand_id
1 'polypeptide(L)'
;AGHPTETVDEIRARVELRVQRQEILNRAHPPRLWMVVTEGVLRMGVGGAEVMGEQLTYLADLAERPNITIQVLRVRDGAPPAHLPFTLLTVDGQQVVYSESWVGGGSVDKSPEAIATTAAVCDHL
;
A
#
# COMPACT_ATOMS: atom_id res chain seq x y z
N ALA A 1 -9.73 11.88 -12.45
CA ALA A 1 -8.37 12.08 -11.88
C ALA A 1 -8.50 12.23 -10.37
N GLY A 2 -7.55 11.71 -9.58
CA GLY A 2 -7.61 11.76 -8.11
C GLY A 2 -7.51 13.17 -7.51
N HIS A 3 -6.92 14.12 -8.24
CA HIS A 3 -6.75 15.52 -7.83
C HIS A 3 -7.09 16.45 -9.01
N PRO A 4 -8.39 16.62 -9.35
CA PRO A 4 -8.79 17.32 -10.58
C PRO A 4 -8.59 18.84 -10.54
N THR A 5 -8.36 19.42 -9.37
CA THR A 5 -8.20 20.87 -9.16
C THR A 5 -6.75 21.30 -8.90
N GLU A 6 -5.82 20.35 -8.82
CA GLU A 6 -4.39 20.64 -8.60
C GLU A 6 -3.73 21.10 -9.91
N THR A 7 -2.81 22.05 -9.78
CA THR A 7 -1.94 22.50 -10.87
C THR A 7 -0.91 21.44 -11.24
N VAL A 8 -0.30 21.58 -12.42
CA VAL A 8 0.77 20.67 -12.87
C VAL A 8 1.95 20.64 -11.89
N ASP A 9 2.32 21.78 -11.32
CA ASP A 9 3.44 21.87 -10.38
C ASP A 9 3.11 21.23 -9.03
N GLU A 10 1.87 21.36 -8.54
CA GLU A 10 1.40 20.65 -7.33
C GLU A 10 1.38 19.13 -7.54
N ILE A 11 0.91 18.68 -8.71
CA ILE A 11 0.93 17.26 -9.09
C ILE A 11 2.39 16.77 -9.15
N ARG A 12 3.30 17.53 -9.78
CA ARG A 12 4.71 17.16 -9.86
C ARG A 12 5.34 17.04 -8.47
N ALA A 13 5.13 18.03 -7.59
CA ALA A 13 5.64 17.99 -6.22
C ALA A 13 5.10 16.77 -5.44
N ARG A 14 3.83 16.42 -5.62
CA ARG A 14 3.22 15.23 -5.00
C ARG A 14 3.85 13.94 -5.52
N VAL A 15 4.11 13.86 -6.83
CA VAL A 15 4.79 12.72 -7.46
C VAL A 15 6.22 12.60 -6.92
N GLU A 16 6.97 13.70 -6.88
CA GLU A 16 8.34 13.74 -6.34
C GLU A 16 8.39 13.24 -4.89
N LEU A 17 7.50 13.73 -4.02
CA LEU A 17 7.39 13.25 -2.64
C LEU A 17 7.05 11.76 -2.57
N ARG A 18 6.17 11.26 -3.45
CA ARG A 18 5.83 9.83 -3.50
C ARG A 18 7.04 8.98 -3.91
N VAL A 19 7.79 9.41 -4.91
CA VAL A 19 9.01 8.72 -5.38
C VAL A 19 10.08 8.74 -4.29
N GLN A 20 10.31 9.89 -3.64
CA GLN A 20 11.28 10.00 -2.55
C GLN A 20 10.98 9.06 -1.38
N ARG A 21 9.71 8.80 -1.06
CA ARG A 21 9.34 7.81 -0.02
C ARG A 21 9.74 6.39 -0.39
N GLN A 22 9.75 6.02 -1.68
CA GLN A 22 10.13 4.67 -2.10
C GLN A 22 11.60 4.35 -1.82
N GLU A 23 12.46 5.37 -1.71
CA GLU A 23 13.89 5.18 -1.39
C GLU A 23 14.13 4.47 -0.05
N ILE A 24 13.16 4.47 0.87
CA ILE A 24 13.26 3.70 2.12
C ILE A 24 13.43 2.19 1.85
N LEU A 25 12.85 1.69 0.75
CA LEU A 25 12.97 0.31 0.34
C LEU A 25 14.38 -0.02 -0.17
N ASN A 26 15.20 0.96 -0.53
CA ASN A 26 16.54 0.75 -1.10
C ASN A 26 17.68 0.98 -0.09
N ARG A 27 17.35 1.24 1.18
CA ARG A 27 18.35 1.42 2.24
C ARG A 27 19.06 0.10 2.56
N ALA A 28 20.23 0.20 3.22
CA ALA A 28 21.00 -0.96 3.68
C ALA A 28 20.19 -1.93 4.58
N HIS A 29 19.27 -1.39 5.37
CA HIS A 29 18.32 -2.15 6.19
C HIS A 29 16.90 -1.72 5.81
N PRO A 30 16.33 -2.26 4.71
CA PRO A 30 15.02 -1.87 4.25
C PRO A 30 13.93 -2.48 5.15
N PRO A 31 12.73 -1.87 5.26
CA PRO A 31 11.63 -2.48 5.96
C PRO A 31 11.17 -3.75 5.23
N ARG A 32 10.58 -4.68 5.98
CA ARG A 32 9.77 -5.74 5.40
C ARG A 32 8.42 -5.13 5.02
N LEU A 33 8.05 -5.22 3.76
CA LEU A 33 6.80 -4.72 3.22
C LEU A 33 5.93 -5.91 2.82
N TRP A 34 4.75 -6.02 3.42
CA TRP A 34 3.71 -6.94 2.95
C TRP A 34 2.48 -6.14 2.58
N MET A 35 2.05 -6.30 1.35
CA MET A 35 0.89 -5.60 0.80
C MET A 35 -0.12 -6.62 0.28
N VAL A 36 -1.36 -6.51 0.75
CA VAL A 36 -2.49 -7.25 0.18
C VAL A 36 -3.31 -6.27 -0.67
N VAL A 37 -3.44 -6.58 -1.96
CA VAL A 37 -4.22 -5.78 -2.91
C VAL A 37 -5.32 -6.64 -3.52
N THR A 38 -6.43 -6.01 -3.90
CA THR A 38 -7.47 -6.74 -4.65
C THR A 38 -7.09 -6.83 -6.12
N GLU A 39 -7.46 -7.92 -6.78
CA GLU A 39 -7.29 -8.08 -8.23
C GLU A 39 -7.93 -6.93 -9.03
N GLY A 40 -8.99 -6.31 -8.49
CA GLY A 40 -9.65 -5.16 -9.10
C GLY A 40 -8.73 -3.95 -9.28
N VAL A 41 -7.85 -3.63 -8.31
CA VAL A 41 -6.96 -2.48 -8.43
C VAL A 41 -5.87 -2.68 -9.49
N LEU A 42 -5.47 -3.93 -9.75
CA LEU A 42 -4.51 -4.27 -10.80
C LEU A 42 -5.12 -4.21 -12.21
N ARG A 43 -6.45 -4.30 -12.30
CA ARG A 43 -7.21 -4.20 -13.56
C ARG A 43 -7.76 -2.80 -13.83
N MET A 44 -7.68 -1.89 -12.87
CA MET A 44 -8.21 -0.55 -13.02
C MET A 44 -7.33 0.25 -13.99
N GLY A 45 -7.89 0.62 -15.13
CA GLY A 45 -7.15 1.34 -16.17
C GLY A 45 -6.72 2.74 -15.73
N VAL A 46 -5.42 2.94 -15.57
CA VAL A 46 -4.80 4.25 -15.28
C VAL A 46 -3.70 4.50 -16.30
N GLY A 47 -3.78 5.62 -17.04
CA GLY A 47 -2.76 5.99 -18.04
C GLY A 47 -2.77 5.18 -19.34
N GLY A 48 -3.64 4.17 -19.47
CA GLY A 48 -3.76 3.33 -20.67
C GLY A 48 -3.09 1.97 -20.52
N ALA A 49 -3.20 1.13 -21.55
CA ALA A 49 -2.75 -0.27 -21.50
C ALA A 49 -1.23 -0.41 -21.41
N GLU A 50 -0.47 0.44 -22.12
CA GLU A 50 0.99 0.47 -22.08
C GLU A 50 1.49 0.79 -20.67
N VAL A 51 0.99 1.88 -20.08
CA VAL A 51 1.32 2.28 -18.69
C VAL A 51 0.98 1.16 -17.70
N MET A 52 -0.21 0.55 -17.81
CA MET A 52 -0.57 -0.55 -16.91
C MET A 52 0.32 -1.77 -17.07
N GLY A 53 0.76 -2.09 -18.29
CA GLY A 53 1.71 -3.18 -18.54
C GLY A 53 3.06 -2.93 -17.86
N GLU A 54 3.58 -1.71 -17.95
CA GLU A 54 4.81 -1.30 -17.24
C GLU A 54 4.63 -1.36 -15.71
N GLN A 55 3.51 -0.87 -15.18
CA GLN A 55 3.23 -0.91 -13.74
C GLN A 55 3.16 -2.36 -13.22
N LEU A 56 2.51 -3.27 -13.94
CA LEU A 56 2.42 -4.68 -13.54
C LEU A 56 3.78 -5.38 -13.60
N THR A 57 4.59 -5.07 -14.61
CA THR A 57 5.98 -5.58 -14.72
C THR A 57 6.81 -5.10 -13.53
N TYR A 58 6.74 -3.82 -13.20
CA TYR A 58 7.44 -3.25 -12.04
C TYR A 58 7.01 -3.88 -10.71
N LEU A 59 5.71 -4.16 -10.52
CA LEU A 59 5.23 -4.85 -9.33
C LEU A 59 5.74 -6.30 -9.27
N ALA A 60 5.83 -6.99 -10.42
CA ALA A 60 6.40 -8.33 -10.48
C ALA A 60 7.88 -8.32 -10.08
N ASP A 61 8.67 -7.39 -10.62
CA ASP A 61 10.10 -7.24 -10.26
C ASP A 61 10.28 -6.91 -8.77
N LEU A 62 9.43 -6.06 -8.20
CA LEU A 62 9.44 -5.77 -6.76
C LEU A 62 9.15 -7.01 -5.91
N ALA A 63 8.24 -7.88 -6.36
CA ALA A 63 7.87 -9.11 -5.66
C ALA A 63 8.99 -10.16 -5.65
N GLU A 64 10.02 -10.04 -6.51
CA GLU A 64 11.21 -10.90 -6.46
C GLU A 64 12.14 -10.57 -5.29
N ARG A 65 11.97 -9.39 -4.66
CA ARG A 65 12.82 -8.96 -3.55
C ARG A 65 12.45 -9.69 -2.26
N PRO A 66 13.43 -10.18 -1.48
CA PRO A 66 13.16 -10.98 -0.28
C PRO A 66 12.47 -10.21 0.86
N ASN A 67 12.48 -8.88 0.82
CA ASN A 67 11.86 -8.02 1.82
C ASN A 67 10.47 -7.52 1.40
N ILE A 68 9.95 -7.92 0.24
CA ILE A 68 8.66 -7.46 -0.30
C ILE A 68 7.77 -8.65 -0.62
N THR A 69 6.56 -8.66 -0.06
CA THR A 69 5.50 -9.60 -0.41
C THR A 69 4.32 -8.82 -0.98
N ILE A 70 3.94 -9.12 -2.22
CA ILE A 70 2.73 -8.61 -2.85
C ILE A 70 1.75 -9.76 -3.00
N GLN A 71 0.60 -9.64 -2.36
CA GLN A 71 -0.44 -10.64 -2.36
C GLN A 71 -1.70 -10.10 -3.02
N VAL A 72 -2.26 -10.90 -3.92
CA VAL A 72 -3.44 -10.51 -4.70
C VAL A 72 -4.65 -11.31 -4.21
N LEU A 73 -5.59 -10.62 -3.57
CA LEU A 73 -6.90 -11.15 -3.27
C LEU A 73 -7.74 -11.19 -4.55
N ARG A 74 -8.03 -12.39 -5.04
CA ARG A 74 -8.80 -12.55 -6.29
C ARG A 74 -10.26 -12.24 -6.04
N VAL A 75 -10.94 -11.67 -7.03
CA VAL A 75 -12.37 -11.33 -6.92
C VAL A 75 -13.22 -12.54 -6.53
N ARG A 76 -12.84 -13.74 -7.01
CA ARG A 76 -13.55 -15.00 -6.73
C ARG A 76 -13.45 -15.49 -5.29
N ASP A 77 -12.46 -15.00 -4.53
CA ASP A 77 -12.22 -15.41 -3.14
C ASP A 77 -13.09 -14.60 -2.15
N GLY A 78 -13.88 -13.63 -2.63
CA GLY A 78 -14.81 -12.85 -1.83
C GLY A 78 -14.27 -11.48 -1.42
N ALA A 79 -14.96 -10.83 -0.49
CA ALA A 79 -14.57 -9.53 0.03
C ALA A 79 -13.45 -9.67 1.09
N PRO A 80 -12.47 -8.75 1.14
CA PRO A 80 -11.49 -8.76 2.22
C PRO A 80 -12.18 -8.59 3.58
N PRO A 81 -11.63 -9.18 4.67
CA PRO A 81 -12.18 -9.02 6.02
C PRO A 81 -12.19 -7.55 6.47
N ALA A 82 -11.26 -6.76 5.94
CA ALA A 82 -11.14 -5.34 6.16
C ALA A 82 -11.90 -4.55 5.09
N HIS A 83 -12.87 -3.75 5.54
CA HIS A 83 -13.67 -2.88 4.66
C HIS A 83 -13.03 -1.50 4.46
N LEU A 84 -11.98 -1.17 5.21
CA LEU A 84 -11.21 0.08 5.11
C LEU A 84 -9.71 -0.22 5.00
N PRO A 85 -8.94 0.61 4.27
CA PRO A 85 -7.50 0.47 4.22
C PRO A 85 -6.87 0.81 5.57
N PHE A 86 -5.86 0.03 5.95
CA PHE A 86 -5.03 0.27 7.13
C PHE A 86 -3.59 -0.13 6.84
N THR A 87 -2.69 0.19 7.75
CA THR A 87 -1.30 -0.30 7.74
C THR A 87 -0.89 -0.68 9.15
N LEU A 88 -0.49 -1.94 9.35
CA LEU A 88 0.18 -2.37 10.57
C LEU A 88 1.68 -2.06 10.46
N LEU A 89 2.15 -1.11 11.26
CA LEU A 89 3.54 -0.66 11.27
C LEU A 89 4.25 -1.22 12.50
N THR A 90 5.50 -1.66 12.34
CA THR A 90 6.38 -2.00 13.45
C THR A 90 7.62 -1.11 13.38
N VAL A 91 7.85 -0.28 14.40
CA VAL A 91 8.97 0.65 14.49
C VAL A 91 9.60 0.49 15.87
N ASP A 92 10.90 0.22 15.93
CA ASP A 92 11.65 -0.01 17.18
C ASP A 92 10.98 -1.03 18.13
N GLY A 93 10.40 -2.08 17.53
CA GLY A 93 9.68 -3.14 18.24
C GLY A 93 8.26 -2.77 18.70
N GLN A 94 7.81 -1.54 18.46
CA GLN A 94 6.46 -1.09 18.78
C GLN A 94 5.54 -1.24 17.57
N GLN A 95 4.39 -1.86 17.77
CA GLN A 95 3.37 -2.02 16.73
C GLN A 95 2.30 -0.93 16.85
N VAL A 96 1.89 -0.39 15.71
CA VAL A 96 0.78 0.58 15.61
C VAL A 96 -0.05 0.28 14.38
N VAL A 97 -1.37 0.48 14.49
CA VAL A 97 -2.27 0.46 13.33
C VAL A 97 -2.49 1.89 12.89
N TYR A 98 -2.13 2.17 11.64
CA TYR A 98 -2.42 3.44 11.00
C TYR A 98 -3.61 3.28 10.05
N SER A 99 -4.63 4.11 10.23
CA SER A 99 -5.79 4.16 9.35
C SER A 99 -5.87 5.54 8.70
N GLU A 100 -5.76 5.58 7.37
CA GLU A 100 -5.73 6.82 6.61
C GLU A 100 -7.15 7.39 6.43
N SER A 101 -7.27 8.70 6.54
CA SER A 101 -8.51 9.44 6.29
C SER A 101 -8.60 9.82 4.81
N TRP A 102 -9.81 9.82 4.26
CA TRP A 102 -10.07 10.18 2.86
C TRP A 102 -9.59 11.60 2.49
N VAL A 103 -9.63 12.55 3.43
CA VAL A 103 -9.17 13.94 3.21
C VAL A 103 -7.70 14.17 3.58
N GLY A 104 -6.96 13.09 3.83
CA GLY A 104 -5.59 13.14 4.34
C GLY A 104 -5.51 13.15 5.87
N GLY A 105 -4.32 12.83 6.38
CA GLY A 105 -4.13 12.51 7.79
C GLY A 105 -4.68 11.13 8.13
N GLY A 106 -4.80 10.80 9.41
CA GLY A 106 -5.28 9.50 9.84
C GLY A 106 -5.28 9.35 11.35
N SER A 107 -5.75 8.21 11.83
CA SER A 107 -5.64 7.81 13.23
C SER A 107 -4.50 6.82 13.41
N VAL A 108 -3.89 6.87 14.59
CA VAL A 108 -2.91 5.89 15.05
C VAL A 108 -3.50 5.20 16.25
N ASP A 109 -3.70 3.89 16.15
CA ASP A 109 -4.16 3.05 17.24
C ASP A 109 -3.00 2.18 17.74
N LYS A 110 -2.77 2.23 19.06
CA LYS A 110 -1.73 1.44 19.75
C LYS A 110 -2.32 0.40 20.69
N SER A 111 -3.65 0.25 20.69
CA SER A 111 -4.32 -0.70 21.55
C SER A 111 -3.95 -2.14 21.14
N PRO A 112 -3.71 -3.03 22.12
CA PRO A 112 -3.44 -4.43 21.83
C PRO A 112 -4.54 -5.11 21.01
N GLU A 113 -5.80 -4.71 21.22
CA GLU A 113 -6.96 -5.22 20.48
C GLU A 113 -6.92 -4.86 18.98
N ALA A 114 -6.66 -3.59 18.65
CA ALA A 114 -6.55 -3.17 17.26
C ALA A 114 -5.39 -3.87 16.56
N ILE A 115 -4.24 -3.98 17.23
CA ILE A 115 -3.04 -4.66 16.70
C ILE A 115 -3.33 -6.14 16.44
N ALA A 116 -3.88 -6.85 17.42
CA ALA A 116 -4.18 -8.28 17.30
C ALA A 116 -5.21 -8.57 16.19
N THR A 117 -6.28 -7.76 16.13
CA THR A 117 -7.30 -7.89 15.08
C THR A 117 -6.70 -7.67 13.70
N THR A 118 -5.88 -6.63 13.55
CA THR A 118 -5.25 -6.29 12.27
C THR A 118 -4.26 -7.37 11.81
N ALA A 119 -3.42 -7.87 12.72
CA ALA A 119 -2.49 -8.96 12.43
C ALA A 119 -3.23 -10.23 12.00
N ALA A 120 -4.30 -10.60 12.71
CA ALA A 120 -5.12 -11.75 12.35
C ALA A 120 -5.74 -11.61 10.96
N VAL A 121 -6.23 -10.43 10.59
CA VAL A 121 -6.77 -10.16 9.24
C VAL A 121 -5.71 -10.40 8.16
N CYS A 122 -4.48 -9.92 8.38
CA CYS A 122 -3.39 -10.12 7.44
C CYS A 122 -3.01 -11.60 7.33
N ASP A 123 -2.86 -12.32 8.45
CA ASP A 123 -2.42 -13.72 8.48
C ASP A 123 -3.39 -14.72 7.82
N HIS A 124 -4.65 -14.33 7.62
CA HIS A 124 -5.71 -15.17 7.03
C HIS A 124 -6.09 -14.80 5.59
N LEU A 125 -5.37 -13.84 4.99
CA LEU A 125 -5.49 -13.48 3.57
C LEU A 125 -4.48 -14.26 2.74
#